data_AF-A0A527FU07-F1
#
_entry.id   AF-A0A527FU07-F1
#
_cell.length_a   1.000
_cell.length_b   1.000
_cell.length_c   1.000
_cell.angle_alpha   90.00
_cell.angle_beta   90.00
_cell.angle_gamma   90.00
#
_symmetry.space_group_name_H-M   'P 1'
#
loop_
_entity.id
_entity.type
_entity.pdbx_description
1 polymer ?
#
loop_
_entity_poly.entity_id
_entity_poly.type
_entity_poly.pdbx_seq_one_letter_code
_entity_poly.pdbx_strand_id
1 'polypeptide(L)'
;KLRYVGVSNFSGWQVMKSLAQADSQGYPRYVAHQVYYSLVGRDYEWELMPLGLDQGVGALVWSPLGWGRLTGKIRRGQPLPEK
;
A
#
# COMPACT_ATOMS: atom_id res chain seq x y z
N LYS A 1 -3.96 -24.19 2.42
CA LYS A 1 -3.13 -23.94 1.21
C LYS A 1 -3.43 -22.52 0.71
N LEU A 2 -2.44 -21.83 0.15
CA LEU A 2 -2.56 -20.46 -0.38
C LEU A 2 -2.67 -20.49 -1.91
N ARG A 3 -3.44 -19.57 -2.50
CA ARG A 3 -3.56 -19.40 -3.98
C ARG A 3 -2.59 -18.33 -4.51
N TYR A 4 -2.49 -17.23 -3.77
CA TYR A 4 -1.64 -16.09 -4.10
C TYR A 4 -0.94 -15.59 -2.85
N VAL A 5 0.17 -14.89 -3.03
CA VAL A 5 0.91 -14.23 -1.95
C VAL A 5 0.95 -12.73 -2.19
N GLY A 6 0.98 -11.98 -1.09
CA GLY A 6 1.11 -10.54 -1.10
C GLY A 6 1.93 -10.09 0.10
N VAL A 7 2.22 -8.80 0.15
CA VAL A 7 3.06 -8.18 1.18
C VAL A 7 2.40 -6.91 1.72
N SER A 8 2.83 -6.45 2.88
CA SER A 8 2.41 -5.19 3.49
C SER A 8 3.62 -4.53 4.14
N ASN A 9 3.66 -3.19 4.14
CA ASN A 9 4.66 -2.38 4.85
C ASN A 9 6.14 -2.64 4.49
N PHE A 10 6.41 -3.17 3.29
CA PHE A 10 7.77 -3.23 2.75
C PHE A 10 8.15 -1.93 2.04
N SER A 11 9.43 -1.57 2.09
CA SER A 11 10.03 -0.52 1.25
C SER A 11 10.13 -0.98 -0.20
N GLY A 12 10.26 -0.04 -1.16
CA GLY A 12 10.32 -0.39 -2.58
C GLY A 12 11.44 -1.39 -2.90
N TRP A 13 12.65 -1.14 -2.40
CA TRP A 13 13.79 -2.05 -2.59
C TRP A 13 13.57 -3.45 -2.03
N GLN A 14 12.81 -3.60 -0.95
CA GLN A 14 12.51 -4.91 -0.35
C GLN A 14 11.56 -5.70 -1.25
N VAL A 15 10.51 -5.05 -1.74
CA VAL A 15 9.57 -5.68 -2.69
C VAL A 15 10.31 -6.09 -3.95
N MET A 16 11.12 -5.20 -4.53
CA MET A 16 11.90 -5.49 -5.73
C MET A 16 12.88 -6.65 -5.52
N LYS A 17 13.59 -6.67 -4.38
CA LYS A 17 14.51 -7.77 -4.04
C LYS A 17 13.78 -9.10 -3.92
N SER A 18 12.61 -9.13 -3.27
CA SER A 18 11.81 -10.34 -3.15
C SER A 18 11.29 -10.83 -4.50
N LEU A 19 10.85 -9.93 -5.38
CA LEU A 19 10.39 -10.26 -6.73
C LEU A 19 11.52 -10.81 -7.60
N ALA A 20 12.69 -10.17 -7.59
CA ALA A 20 13.86 -10.65 -8.32
C ALA A 20 14.30 -12.04 -7.84
N GLN A 21 14.28 -12.29 -6.53
CA GLN A 21 14.56 -13.62 -5.99
C GLN A 21 13.52 -14.64 -6.47
N ALA A 22 12.23 -14.28 -6.43
CA ALA A 22 11.15 -15.16 -6.88
C ALA A 22 11.30 -15.57 -8.34
N ASP A 23 11.66 -14.62 -9.22
CA ASP A 23 11.93 -14.89 -10.63
C ASP A 23 13.13 -15.83 -10.81
N SER A 24 14.22 -15.57 -10.10
CA SER A 24 15.44 -16.39 -10.25
C SER A 24 15.28 -17.83 -9.77
N GLN A 25 14.42 -18.08 -8.78
CA GLN A 25 14.25 -19.40 -8.16
C GLN A 25 12.95 -20.11 -8.55
N GLY A 26 12.11 -19.48 -9.38
CA GLY A 26 10.78 -20.01 -9.71
C GLY A 26 9.82 -20.05 -8.53
N TYR A 27 9.99 -19.16 -7.54
CA TYR A 27 9.05 -19.05 -6.42
C TYR A 27 7.83 -18.20 -6.80
N PRO A 28 6.71 -18.32 -6.06
CA PRO A 28 5.55 -17.44 -6.26
C PRO A 28 5.92 -15.97 -6.08
N ARG A 29 5.60 -15.13 -7.08
CA ARG A 29 5.71 -13.66 -7.00
C ARG A 29 4.61 -13.07 -6.13
N TYR A 30 4.90 -11.93 -5.49
CA TYR A 30 3.84 -11.12 -4.90
C TYR A 30 2.96 -10.51 -5.99
N VAL A 31 1.65 -10.66 -5.85
CA VAL A 31 0.66 -10.07 -6.79
C VAL A 31 -0.09 -8.89 -6.17
N ALA A 32 0.02 -8.72 -4.85
CA ALA A 32 -0.65 -7.65 -4.11
C ALA A 32 0.27 -7.04 -3.04
N HIS A 33 0.24 -5.72 -2.93
CA HIS A 33 0.84 -4.96 -1.84
C HIS A 33 -0.27 -4.23 -1.08
N GLN A 34 -0.47 -4.61 0.17
CA GLN A 34 -1.36 -3.90 1.08
C GLN A 34 -0.66 -2.62 1.56
N VAL A 35 -1.17 -1.45 1.15
CA VAL A 35 -0.49 -0.15 1.33
C VAL A 35 -1.40 0.89 1.96
N TYR A 36 -0.81 1.76 2.78
CA TYR A 36 -1.50 2.98 3.20
C TYR A 36 -1.56 3.93 2.02
N TYR A 37 -2.76 4.33 1.65
CA TYR A 37 -2.94 5.37 0.65
C TYR A 37 -4.23 6.13 0.88
N SER A 38 -4.14 7.45 0.94
CA SER A 38 -5.29 8.36 1.05
C SER A 38 -4.93 9.74 0.51
N LEU A 39 -5.92 10.63 0.36
CA LEU A 39 -5.64 12.02 -0.06
C LEU A 39 -4.65 12.75 0.85
N VAL A 40 -4.55 12.36 2.13
CA VAL A 40 -3.65 12.97 3.13
C VAL A 40 -2.40 12.14 3.41
N GLY A 41 -2.23 11.01 2.72
CA GLY A 41 -1.08 10.13 2.87
C GLY A 41 -0.74 9.48 1.54
N ARG A 42 0.19 10.11 0.82
CA ARG A 42 0.52 9.80 -0.57
C ARG A 42 1.93 9.22 -0.76
N ASP A 43 2.59 8.82 0.33
CA ASP A 43 3.97 8.31 0.28
C ASP A 43 4.12 7.05 -0.58
N TYR A 44 3.04 6.30 -0.77
CA TYR A 44 2.94 5.18 -1.72
C TYR A 44 3.41 5.56 -3.14
N GLU A 45 3.21 6.81 -3.56
CA GLU A 45 3.51 7.28 -4.92
C GLU A 45 5.00 7.36 -5.23
N TRP A 46 5.87 7.51 -4.22
CA TRP A 46 7.30 7.74 -4.44
C TRP A 46 8.02 6.53 -5.03
N GLU A 47 7.78 5.34 -4.46
CA GLU A 47 8.47 4.11 -4.88
C GLU A 47 7.51 2.97 -5.20
N LEU A 48 6.48 2.79 -4.37
CA LEU A 48 5.65 1.58 -4.41
C LEU A 48 4.65 1.58 -5.56
N MET A 49 4.14 2.76 -5.95
CA MET A 49 3.29 2.91 -7.14
C MET A 49 4.05 2.62 -8.45
N PRO A 50 5.17 3.28 -8.76
CA PRO A 50 5.92 2.96 -9.97
C PRO A 50 6.45 1.53 -9.96
N LEU A 51 6.89 0.99 -8.81
CA LEU A 51 7.25 -0.42 -8.69
C LEU A 51 6.08 -1.34 -9.02
N GLY A 52 4.88 -1.06 -8.51
CA GLY A 52 3.70 -1.87 -8.79
C GLY A 52 3.33 -1.88 -10.27
N LEU A 53 3.46 -0.73 -10.95
CA LEU A 53 3.26 -0.60 -12.39
C LEU A 53 4.29 -1.38 -13.20
N ASP A 54 5.57 -1.29 -12.82
CA ASP A 54 6.68 -1.97 -13.49
C ASP A 54 6.64 -3.50 -13.30
N GLN A 55 6.37 -3.95 -12.07
CA GLN A 55 6.49 -5.36 -11.68
C GLN A 55 5.16 -6.15 -11.68
N GLY A 56 4.05 -5.49 -12.00
CA GLY A 56 2.72 -6.11 -12.04
C GLY A 56 2.17 -6.45 -10.65
N VAL A 57 2.37 -5.58 -9.66
CA VAL A 57 1.88 -5.75 -8.28
C VAL A 57 0.71 -4.80 -8.01
N GLY A 58 -0.46 -5.35 -7.67
CA GLY A 58 -1.66 -4.56 -7.39
C GLY A 58 -1.66 -3.94 -5.99
N ALA A 59 -2.24 -2.76 -5.84
CA ALA A 59 -2.40 -2.09 -4.55
C ALA A 59 -3.70 -2.52 -3.85
N LEU A 60 -3.59 -3.01 -2.60
CA LEU A 60 -4.71 -3.20 -1.68
C LEU A 60 -4.70 -2.09 -0.64
N VAL A 61 -5.45 -1.02 -0.90
CA VAL A 61 -5.40 0.19 -0.09
C VAL A 61 -6.10 0.00 1.26
N TRP A 62 -5.39 0.38 2.34
CA TRP A 62 -5.96 0.49 3.68
C TRP A 62 -5.96 1.92 4.18
N SER A 63 -6.85 2.22 5.14
CA SER A 63 -7.15 3.57 5.63
C SER A 63 -7.37 4.61 4.50
N PRO A 64 -8.25 4.34 3.52
CA PRO A 64 -8.50 5.28 2.42
C PRO A 64 -9.05 6.63 2.91
N LEU A 65 -9.65 6.66 4.11
CA LEU A 65 -10.15 7.87 4.76
C LEU A 65 -9.15 8.51 5.74
N GLY A 66 -7.87 8.12 5.71
CA GLY A 66 -6.82 8.65 6.59
C GLY A 66 -7.19 8.49 8.07
N TRP A 67 -7.52 7.27 8.50
CA TRP A 67 -8.04 6.97 9.85
C TRP A 67 -9.28 7.80 10.23
N GLY A 68 -10.18 8.04 9.27
CA GLY A 68 -11.43 8.77 9.48
C GLY A 68 -11.33 10.29 9.36
N ARG A 69 -10.13 10.85 9.15
CA ARG A 69 -9.91 12.29 8.96
C ARG A 69 -10.66 12.83 7.73
N LEU A 70 -10.76 12.03 6.68
CA LEU A 70 -11.41 12.39 5.42
C LEU A 70 -12.93 12.16 5.40
N THR A 71 -13.57 11.92 6.55
CA THR A 71 -15.03 11.79 6.65
C THR A 71 -15.76 13.13 6.59
N GLY A 72 -15.04 14.25 6.69
CA GLY A 72 -15.62 15.59 6.78
C GLY A 72 -16.07 15.99 8.19
N LYS A 73 -15.93 15.11 9.20
CA LYS A 73 -16.20 15.40 10.63
C LYS A 73 -15.15 16.34 11.25
N ILE A 74 -13.91 16.28 10.78
CA ILE A 74 -12.82 17.14 11.25
C ILE A 74 -12.70 18.34 10.31
N ARG A 75 -12.94 19.54 10.83
CA ARG A 75 -12.90 20.80 10.06
C ARG A 75 -12.26 21.93 10.86
N ARG A 76 -11.65 22.88 10.15
CA ARG A 76 -11.10 24.10 10.75
C ARG A 76 -12.23 24.93 11.37
N GLY A 77 -12.02 25.44 12.58
CA GLY A 77 -12.99 26.30 13.28
C GLY A 77 -14.18 25.55 13.91
N GLN A 78 -14.16 24.22 13.93
CA GLN A 78 -15.15 23.39 14.63
C GLN A 78 -14.45 22.63 15.77
N PRO A 79 -15.13 22.37 16.90
CA PRO A 79 -14.59 21.49 17.93
C PRO A 79 -14.36 20.09 17.37
N LEU A 80 -13.46 19.32 18.01
CA LEU A 80 -13.28 17.92 17.65
C LEU A 80 -14.58 17.14 17.92
N PRO A 81 -14.94 16.16 17.07
CA PRO A 81 -16.08 15.30 17.33
C PRO A 81 -15.98 14.60 18.69
N GLU A 82 -17.10 14.47 19.37
CA GLU A 82 -17.19 13.64 20.59
C GLU A 82 -16.87 12.17 20.28
N LYS A 83 -16.37 11.45 21.29
CA LYS A 83 -15.93 10.05 21.15
C LYS A 83 -17.11 9.10 21.00
#